data_AF-R5IE09-F1
#
_entry.id   AF-R5IE09-F1
#
_cell.length_a   1.000
_cell.length_b   1.000
_cell.length_c   1.000
_cell.angle_alpha   90.00
_cell.angle_beta   90.00
_cell.angle_gamma   90.00
#
_symmetry.space_group_name_H-M   'P 1'
#
loop_
_entity.id
_entity.type
_entity.pdbx_description
1 polymer ?
#
loop_
_entity_poly.entity_id
_entity_poly.type
_entity_poly.pdbx_seq_one_letter_code
_entity_poly.pdbx_strand_id
1 'polypeptide(L)'
;MLSYPITGVREGTLQAERDGLYWNVSAVCSKDWDFPIRLIAETDGARTVLGVPQPEPDGLRLRARLSNRSCPFSGQTRILTDQTPEPEPESAPAEPELLPFEPEKPFERISEFSVMNVAEQDGKPYWKVPG
;
A
#
# COMPACT_ATOMS: atom_id res chain seq x y z
N MET A 1 -23.23 -14.41 -12.61
CA MET A 1 -23.06 -13.02 -12.15
C MET A 1 -23.45 -12.94 -10.70
N LEU A 2 -22.59 -12.38 -9.85
CA LEU A 2 -22.85 -12.16 -8.42
C LEU A 2 -23.00 -10.65 -8.19
N SER A 3 -23.88 -10.26 -7.28
CA SER A 3 -24.18 -8.87 -6.97
C SER A 3 -24.14 -8.68 -5.46
N TYR A 4 -23.44 -7.64 -5.02
CA TYR A 4 -23.17 -7.39 -3.61
C TYR A 4 -23.50 -5.94 -3.26
N PRO A 5 -24.21 -5.68 -2.15
CA PRO A 5 -24.32 -4.33 -1.63
C PRO A 5 -22.95 -3.87 -1.09
N ILE A 6 -22.66 -2.58 -1.23
CA ILE A 6 -21.44 -1.97 -0.70
C ILE A 6 -21.75 -1.40 0.69
N THR A 7 -21.04 -1.86 1.71
CA THR A 7 -21.18 -1.37 3.08
C THR A 7 -20.30 -0.15 3.30
N GLY A 8 -20.85 0.90 3.93
CA GLY A 8 -20.15 2.17 4.16
C GLY A 8 -20.44 3.25 3.12
N VAL A 9 -21.42 3.03 2.25
CA VAL A 9 -22.01 4.05 1.37
C VAL A 9 -23.53 4.05 1.53
N ARG A 10 -24.17 5.16 1.20
CA ARG A 10 -25.63 5.30 1.22
C ARG A 10 -26.27 4.40 0.17
N GLU A 11 -25.74 4.44 -1.06
CA GLU A 11 -26.17 3.59 -2.17
C GLU A 11 -24.94 3.02 -2.86
N GLY A 12 -24.91 1.71 -3.07
CA GLY A 12 -23.81 1.11 -3.79
C GLY A 12 -23.98 -0.37 -4.07
N THR A 13 -23.60 -0.78 -5.27
CA THR A 13 -23.64 -2.17 -5.71
C THR A 13 -22.38 -2.52 -6.47
N LEU A 14 -21.83 -3.68 -6.17
CA LEU A 14 -20.73 -4.30 -6.89
C LEU A 14 -21.25 -5.54 -7.62
N GLN A 15 -20.94 -5.63 -8.91
CA GLN A 15 -21.18 -6.79 -9.75
C GLN A 15 -19.86 -7.49 -10.05
N ALA A 16 -19.83 -8.80 -9.84
CA ALA A 16 -18.72 -9.67 -10.21
C ALA A 16 -19.20 -10.71 -11.22
N GLU A 17 -18.62 -10.69 -12.41
CA GLU A 17 -18.88 -11.64 -13.48
C GLU A 17 -17.67 -12.55 -13.69
N ARG A 18 -17.92 -13.84 -13.82
CA ARG A 18 -16.86 -14.83 -14.01
C ARG A 18 -16.43 -14.84 -15.47
N ASP A 19 -15.14 -14.64 -15.71
CA ASP A 19 -14.50 -14.69 -17.02
C ASP A 19 -13.27 -15.62 -16.97
N GLY A 20 -13.52 -16.92 -17.11
CA GLY A 20 -12.49 -17.96 -17.01
C GLY A 20 -11.82 -18.01 -15.62
N LEU A 21 -10.52 -17.70 -15.58
CA LEU A 21 -9.71 -17.64 -14.35
C LEU A 21 -9.78 -16.27 -13.66
N TYR A 22 -10.50 -15.33 -14.23
CA TYR A 22 -10.63 -13.95 -13.75
C TYR A 22 -12.09 -13.62 -13.41
N TRP A 23 -12.24 -12.52 -12.68
CA TRP A 23 -13.49 -11.84 -12.41
C TRP A 23 -13.45 -10.48 -13.07
N ASN A 24 -14.47 -10.16 -13.85
CA ASN A 24 -14.76 -8.81 -14.28
C ASN A 24 -15.62 -8.16 -13.21
N VAL A 25 -15.07 -7.15 -12.56
CA VAL A 25 -15.69 -6.46 -11.44
C VAL A 25 -16.07 -5.06 -11.87
N SER A 26 -17.32 -4.70 -11.61
CA SER A 26 -17.80 -3.32 -11.74
C SER A 26 -18.53 -2.92 -10.47
N ALA A 27 -18.29 -1.71 -9.98
CA ALA A 27 -19.00 -1.18 -8.83
C ALA A 27 -19.44 0.24 -9.10
N VAL A 28 -20.62 0.59 -8.61
CA VAL A 28 -21.15 1.96 -8.60
C VAL A 28 -21.60 2.27 -7.19
N CYS A 29 -21.22 3.43 -6.65
CA CYS A 29 -21.67 3.90 -5.35
C CYS A 29 -21.80 5.42 -5.28
N SER A 30 -22.59 5.89 -4.32
CA SER A 30 -22.72 7.31 -3.99
C SER A 30 -21.39 7.90 -3.51
N LYS A 31 -21.19 9.19 -3.81
CA LYS A 31 -20.09 9.97 -3.26
C LYS A 31 -20.50 10.55 -1.90
N ASP A 32 -20.45 9.72 -0.87
CA ASP A 32 -20.81 10.13 0.51
C ASP A 32 -19.64 10.73 1.29
N TRP A 33 -18.43 10.68 0.74
CA TRP A 33 -17.19 11.01 1.43
C TRP A 33 -16.45 12.15 0.73
N ASP A 34 -15.78 13.01 1.52
CA ASP A 34 -14.93 14.10 1.01
C ASP A 34 -13.56 13.62 0.52
N PHE A 35 -13.12 12.44 0.98
CA PHE A 35 -11.83 11.83 0.64
C PHE A 35 -12.01 10.54 -0.18
N PRO A 36 -11.01 10.13 -0.97
CA PRO A 36 -11.05 8.87 -1.70
C PRO A 36 -11.25 7.67 -0.77
N ILE A 37 -12.06 6.71 -1.22
CA ILE A 37 -12.27 5.43 -0.53
C ILE A 37 -11.68 4.29 -1.36
N ARG A 38 -11.30 3.19 -0.71
CA ARG A 38 -11.02 1.91 -1.37
C ARG A 38 -12.17 0.95 -1.17
N LEU A 39 -12.46 0.12 -2.17
CA LEU A 39 -13.34 -1.02 -1.99
C LEU A 39 -12.51 -2.26 -1.63
N ILE A 40 -12.99 -2.98 -0.62
CA ILE A 40 -12.40 -4.22 -0.13
C ILE A 40 -13.44 -5.33 -0.27
N ALA A 41 -13.04 -6.47 -0.84
CA ALA A 41 -13.79 -7.70 -0.71
C ALA A 41 -13.29 -8.49 0.50
N GLU A 42 -14.19 -8.80 1.42
CA GLU A 42 -13.95 -9.74 2.52
C GLU A 42 -14.62 -11.07 2.20
N THR A 43 -13.84 -12.13 2.05
CA THR A 43 -14.34 -13.50 1.79
C THR A 43 -13.62 -14.47 2.70
N ASP A 44 -14.36 -15.28 3.46
CA ASP A 44 -13.80 -16.28 4.38
C ASP A 44 -12.75 -15.70 5.36
N GLY A 45 -12.92 -14.44 5.76
CA GLY A 45 -12.01 -13.71 6.65
C GLY A 45 -10.79 -13.08 5.96
N ALA A 46 -10.55 -13.36 4.68
CA ALA A 46 -9.50 -12.72 3.89
C ALA A 46 -10.00 -11.40 3.28
N ARG A 47 -9.19 -10.35 3.38
CA ARG A 47 -9.47 -9.02 2.82
C ARG A 47 -8.63 -8.77 1.58
N THR A 48 -9.28 -8.45 0.48
CA THR A 48 -8.63 -8.12 -0.79
C THR A 48 -9.03 -6.74 -1.25
N VAL A 49 -8.04 -5.89 -1.53
CA VAL A 49 -8.28 -4.55 -2.10
C VAL A 49 -8.69 -4.69 -3.56
N LEU A 50 -9.86 -4.14 -3.90
CA LEU A 50 -10.40 -4.14 -5.26
C LEU A 50 -9.96 -2.89 -6.04
N GLY A 51 -9.69 -1.80 -5.33
CA GLY A 51 -9.20 -0.53 -5.88
C GLY A 51 -9.98 0.68 -5.37
N VAL A 52 -9.60 1.85 -5.88
CA VAL A 52 -10.24 3.14 -5.58
C VAL A 52 -11.27 3.45 -6.68
N PRO A 53 -12.58 3.55 -6.35
CA PRO A 53 -13.59 4.05 -7.27
C PRO A 53 -13.26 5.46 -7.74
N GLN A 54 -13.36 5.70 -9.05
CA GLN A 54 -13.12 6.99 -9.67
C GLN A 54 -14.42 7.80 -9.76
N PRO A 55 -14.36 9.13 -9.63
CA PRO A 55 -15.54 9.98 -9.79
C PRO A 55 -16.06 9.97 -11.24
N GLU A 56 -17.38 9.79 -11.37
CA GLU A 56 -18.18 9.91 -12.59
C GLU A 56 -19.38 10.84 -12.30
N PRO A 57 -20.11 11.34 -13.32
CA PRO A 57 -21.23 12.29 -13.11
C PRO A 57 -22.32 11.78 -12.14
N ASP A 58 -22.57 10.47 -12.13
CA ASP A 58 -23.61 9.83 -11.33
C ASP A 58 -23.10 9.24 -9.99
N GLY A 59 -21.84 9.49 -9.62
CA GLY A 59 -21.26 8.97 -8.38
C GLY A 59 -19.83 8.48 -8.55
N LEU A 60 -19.48 7.40 -7.85
CA LEU A 60 -18.18 6.76 -7.94
C LEU A 60 -18.30 5.43 -8.68
N ARG A 61 -17.35 5.14 -9.58
CA ARG A 61 -17.30 3.88 -10.31
C ARG A 61 -15.93 3.21 -10.20
N LEU A 62 -15.94 1.91 -9.95
CA LEU A 62 -14.77 1.05 -10.08
C LEU A 62 -15.00 0.06 -11.22
N ARG A 63 -13.97 -0.16 -12.03
CA ARG A 63 -13.88 -1.30 -12.96
C ARG A 63 -12.52 -1.95 -12.76
N ALA A 64 -12.51 -3.25 -12.51
CA ALA A 64 -11.30 -3.99 -12.25
C ALA A 64 -11.41 -5.41 -12.81
N ARG A 65 -10.25 -6.00 -13.15
CA ARG A 65 -10.15 -7.42 -13.49
C ARG A 65 -9.27 -8.10 -12.47
N LEU A 66 -9.82 -9.08 -11.77
CA LEU A 66 -9.17 -9.71 -10.62
C LEU A 66 -9.01 -11.20 -10.86
N SER A 67 -7.87 -11.76 -10.47
CA SER A 67 -7.67 -13.21 -10.56
C SER A 67 -8.56 -13.91 -9.53
N ASN A 68 -9.12 -15.06 -9.89
CA ASN A 68 -9.89 -15.87 -8.94
C ASN A 68 -9.07 -16.34 -7.73
N ARG A 69 -7.75 -16.46 -7.90
CA ARG A 69 -6.85 -16.84 -6.80
C ARG A 69 -6.69 -15.70 -5.80
N SER A 70 -6.70 -14.46 -6.28
CA SER A 70 -6.55 -13.28 -5.44
C SER A 70 -7.85 -12.94 -4.71
N CYS A 71 -8.99 -13.05 -5.39
CA CYS A 71 -10.29 -12.72 -4.82
C CYS A 71 -11.33 -13.77 -5.25
N PRO A 72 -11.55 -14.82 -4.45
CA PRO A 72 -12.51 -15.87 -4.76
C PRO A 72 -13.94 -15.41 -4.42
N PHE A 73 -14.53 -14.54 -5.25
CA PHE A 73 -15.91 -14.08 -5.03
C PHE A 73 -16.88 -15.26 -4.85
N SER A 74 -17.64 -15.23 -3.77
CA SER A 74 -18.62 -16.23 -3.38
C SER A 74 -19.90 -15.57 -2.86
N GLY A 75 -20.97 -16.33 -2.61
CA GLY A 75 -22.20 -15.78 -2.04
C GLY A 75 -22.04 -15.20 -0.62
N GLN A 76 -20.93 -15.51 0.05
CA GLN A 76 -20.62 -15.01 1.40
C GLN A 76 -19.72 -13.77 1.39
N THR A 77 -19.21 -13.37 0.22
CA THR A 77 -18.37 -12.17 0.08
C THR A 77 -19.11 -10.93 0.53
N ARG A 78 -18.44 -10.09 1.33
CA ARG A 78 -18.91 -8.77 1.75
C ARG A 78 -18.05 -7.70 1.13
N ILE A 79 -18.68 -6.63 0.62
CA ILE A 79 -17.96 -5.48 0.06
C ILE A 79 -18.00 -4.34 1.06
N LEU A 80 -16.82 -3.87 1.43
CA LEU A 80 -16.61 -2.84 2.45
C LEU A 80 -15.88 -1.65 1.83
N THR A 81 -16.11 -0.45 2.38
CA THR A 81 -15.28 0.70 2.13
C THR A 81 -14.17 0.82 3.17
N ASP A 82 -12.98 1.21 2.73
CA ASP A 82 -11.86 1.55 3.59
C ASP A 82 -11.36 2.96 3.30
N GLN A 83 -11.15 3.73 4.37
CA GLN A 83 -10.59 5.09 4.34
C GLN A 83 -9.19 5.16 4.94
N THR A 84 -8.62 4.03 5.38
CA THR A 84 -7.31 4.02 6.00
C THR A 84 -6.31 4.60 4.99
N PRO A 85 -5.56 5.67 5.31
CA PRO A 85 -4.52 6.13 4.40
C PRO A 85 -3.54 4.99 4.14
N GLU A 86 -3.02 4.90 2.92
CA GLU A 86 -1.90 4.00 2.68
C GLU A 86 -0.75 4.46 3.60
N PRO A 87 -0.14 3.57 4.40
CA PRO A 87 0.98 3.98 5.22
C PRO A 87 2.06 4.55 4.29
N GLU A 88 2.52 5.77 4.59
CA GLU A 88 3.66 6.34 3.89
C GLU A 88 4.81 5.32 3.98
N PRO A 89 5.57 5.09 2.89
CA PRO A 89 6.69 4.17 2.95
C PRO A 89 7.58 4.58 4.12
N GLU A 90 7.86 3.66 5.05
CA GLU A 90 8.86 3.88 6.09
C GLU A 90 10.10 4.46 5.39
N SER A 91 10.50 5.66 5.82
CA SER A 91 11.70 6.30 5.29
C SER A 91 12.82 5.26 5.34
N ALA A 92 13.46 5.01 4.19
CA ALA A 92 14.60 4.11 4.13
C ALA A 92 15.58 4.50 5.25
N PRO A 93 16.27 3.54 5.90
CA PRO A 93 17.26 3.85 6.91
C PRO A 93 18.17 4.95 6.39
N ALA A 94 18.33 6.04 7.15
CA ALA A 94 19.14 7.17 6.76
C ALA A 94 20.50 6.64 6.29
N GLU A 95 20.93 7.05 5.09
CA GLU A 95 22.22 6.65 4.55
C GLU A 95 23.30 7.04 5.57
N PRO A 96 24.17 6.10 6.01
CA PRO A 96 25.09 6.37 7.10
C PRO A 96 25.99 7.55 6.75
N GLU A 97 26.10 8.52 7.66
CA GLU A 97 26.94 9.69 7.44
C GLU A 97 28.39 9.26 7.18
N LEU A 98 28.95 9.75 6.07
CA LEU A 98 30.32 9.50 5.65
C LEU A 98 31.21 10.66 6.07
N LEU A 99 32.14 10.39 6.99
CA LEU A 99 33.14 11.35 7.42
C LEU A 99 34.45 11.15 6.64
N PRO A 100 35.20 12.21 6.30
CA PRO A 100 36.53 12.07 5.70
C PRO A 100 37.44 11.16 6.55
N PHE A 101 38.17 10.26 5.89
CA PHE A 101 39.10 9.35 6.56
C PHE A 101 40.36 10.09 7.04
N GLU A 102 40.30 10.67 8.24
CA GLU A 102 41.44 11.33 8.92
C GLU A 102 41.93 10.47 10.11
N PRO A 103 42.69 9.38 9.90
CA PRO A 103 43.07 8.45 10.97
C PRO A 103 44.01 9.06 12.02
N GLU A 104 44.71 10.14 11.68
CA GLU A 104 45.62 10.86 12.59
C GLU A 104 44.89 11.83 13.53
N LYS A 105 43.61 12.11 13.28
CA LYS A 105 42.79 13.00 14.09
C LYS A 105 41.79 12.18 14.90
N PRO A 106 41.95 12.07 16.23
CA PRO A 106 40.99 11.32 17.04
C PRO A 106 39.60 11.96 16.97
N PHE A 107 38.56 11.14 16.86
CA PHE A 107 37.17 11.60 16.94
C PHE A 107 36.91 12.24 18.31
N GLU A 108 36.11 13.32 18.33
CA GLU A 108 35.62 13.87 19.59
C GLU A 108 34.59 12.91 20.21
N ARG A 109 35.10 11.94 20.96
CA ARG A 109 34.38 11.10 21.93
C ARG A 109 33.19 10.32 21.35
N ILE A 110 33.45 9.10 20.89
CA ILE A 110 32.42 8.07 20.73
C ILE A 110 32.02 7.53 22.12
N SER A 111 30.74 7.61 22.49
CA SER A 111 30.26 7.20 23.82
C SER A 111 30.13 5.68 24.00
N GLU A 112 30.15 4.91 22.91
CA GLU A 112 29.99 3.46 22.92
C GLU A 112 31.11 2.78 22.12
N PHE A 113 31.37 1.51 22.40
CA PHE A 113 32.41 0.71 21.74
C PHE A 113 31.94 0.33 20.32
N SER A 114 31.94 1.32 19.42
CA SER A 114 31.44 1.15 18.06
C SER A 114 32.59 0.96 17.07
N VAL A 115 32.53 -0.12 16.29
CA VAL A 115 33.50 -0.40 15.24
C VAL A 115 33.18 0.46 14.02
N MET A 116 33.99 1.49 13.78
CA MET A 116 33.94 2.30 12.56
C MET A 116 34.41 1.46 11.36
N ASN A 117 33.61 1.43 10.29
CA ASN A 117 33.99 0.78 9.04
C ASN A 117 34.49 1.82 8.03
N VAL A 118 35.46 1.44 7.20
CA VAL A 118 35.93 2.29 6.09
C VAL A 118 35.12 1.96 4.84
N ALA A 119 34.68 3.00 4.12
CA ALA A 119 34.04 2.90 2.82
C ALA A 119 34.86 3.67 1.78
N GLU A 120 34.78 3.27 0.52
CA GLU A 120 35.39 3.97 -0.59
C GLU A 120 34.29 4.61 -1.44
N GLN A 121 34.41 5.93 -1.68
CA GLN A 121 33.54 6.67 -2.57
C GLN A 121 34.39 7.55 -3.48
N ASP A 122 34.17 7.49 -4.79
CA ASP A 122 34.94 8.21 -5.80
C ASP A 122 36.47 8.04 -5.66
N GLY A 123 36.92 6.83 -5.27
CA GLY A 123 38.33 6.50 -5.06
C GLY A 123 38.94 7.11 -3.79
N LYS A 124 38.12 7.65 -2.88
CA LYS A 124 38.56 8.23 -1.60
C LYS A 124 37.97 7.45 -0.41
N PRO A 125 38.77 7.21 0.64
CA PRO A 125 38.27 6.54 1.84
C PRO A 125 37.47 7.50 2.74
N TYR A 126 36.40 6.97 3.32
CA TYR A 126 35.50 7.62 4.28
C TYR A 126 35.21 6.70 5.46
N TRP A 127 35.03 7.27 6.64
CA TRP A 127 34.51 6.58 7.81
C TRP A 127 32.99 6.51 7.74
N LYS A 128 32.43 5.30 7.91
CA LYS A 128 31.00 5.08 8.14
C LYS A 128 30.72 5.23 9.62
N VAL A 129 29.97 6.28 9.98
CA VAL A 129 29.48 6.44 11.34
C VAL A 129 28.35 5.41 11.57
N PRO A 130 28.46 4.55 12.59
CA PRO A 130 27.35 3.68 12.97
C PRO A 130 26.19 4.56 13.46
N GLY A 131 25.01 4.34 12.88
CA GLY A 131 23.75 4.98 13.28
C GLY A 131 23.13 4.36 14.52
#